data_AF-A0A955D723-F1
#
_entry.id   AF-A0A955D723-F1
#
_cell.length_a   1.000
_cell.length_b   1.000
_cell.length_c   1.000
_cell.angle_alpha   90.00
_cell.angle_beta   90.00
_cell.angle_gamma   90.00
#
_symmetry.space_group_name_H-M   'P 1'
#
loop_
_entity.id
_entity.type
_entity.pdbx_description
1 polymer ?
#
loop_
_entity_poly.entity_id
_entity_poly.type
_entity_poly.pdbx_seq_one_letter_code
_entity_poly.pdbx_strand_id
1 'polypeptide(L)'
;MGDVFRKVRSGSPLRIPAAAYNAFVDAAVDLRRRERNSNAGPALEPAQRGIVLVRNDSDDEIEPYHALAITGVLVLPDSEDQERTFHSRTPLTAEIATEESPSLSFVLALQPIKPGDLGRCVLTGVTPARVFITNETDTTCELAPEETVLASTPMGGIPILWKEEGVGEKWAVIEMGQPSPGRVTAILGAAQPIPTENNRWRYPWVEARIDGDPGSDTYLRYVPVPEGLTSQLTGGGEDPTRLAINRFEAHHMNNFDAGSG
;
A
#
# COMPACT_ATOMS: atom_id res chain seq x y z
N MET A 1 22.62 31.87 -44.05
CA MET A 1 21.84 32.07 -42.81
C MET A 1 22.81 31.94 -41.64
N GLY A 2 23.09 33.00 -40.88
CA GLY A 2 24.02 32.91 -39.74
C GLY A 2 23.36 32.27 -38.51
N ASP A 3 24.14 31.59 -37.68
CA ASP A 3 23.67 31.01 -36.42
C ASP A 3 23.10 32.11 -35.49
N VAL A 4 21.78 32.02 -35.25
CA VAL A 4 20.97 33.01 -34.52
C VAL A 4 21.26 32.94 -33.01
N PHE A 5 21.86 31.86 -32.50
CA PHE A 5 22.13 31.62 -31.08
C PHE A 5 23.62 31.68 -30.72
N ARG A 6 24.41 32.41 -31.51
CA ARG A 6 25.84 32.58 -31.25
C ARG A 6 26.10 33.23 -29.89
N LYS A 7 26.82 32.52 -29.03
CA LYS A 7 27.30 33.04 -27.73
C LYS A 7 28.32 34.16 -27.94
N VAL A 8 28.11 35.32 -27.31
CA VAL A 8 29.06 36.44 -27.28
C VAL A 8 29.84 36.45 -25.96
N ARG A 9 31.06 36.99 -25.98
CA ARG A 9 31.89 37.17 -24.78
C ARG A 9 31.61 38.54 -24.16
N SER A 10 31.78 38.66 -22.84
CA SER A 10 31.72 39.95 -22.15
C SER A 10 32.66 40.98 -22.82
N GLY A 11 32.15 42.18 -23.03
CA GLY A 11 32.87 43.27 -23.70
C GLY A 11 32.83 43.26 -25.23
N SER A 12 32.29 42.22 -25.88
CA SER A 12 32.08 42.22 -27.33
C SER A 12 30.85 43.03 -27.74
N PRO A 13 30.88 43.77 -28.87
CA PRO A 13 29.71 44.47 -29.38
C PRO A 13 28.60 43.47 -29.73
N LEU A 14 27.43 43.63 -29.10
CA LEU A 14 26.29 42.73 -29.25
C LEU A 14 25.25 43.35 -30.19
N ARG A 15 25.04 42.72 -31.36
CA ARG A 15 23.89 42.99 -32.23
C ARG A 15 22.97 41.78 -32.20
N ILE A 16 21.78 41.94 -31.65
CA ILE A 16 20.79 40.87 -31.48
C ILE A 16 19.83 40.89 -32.68
N PRO A 17 19.80 39.85 -33.53
CA PRO A 17 18.78 39.72 -34.55
C PRO A 17 17.38 39.60 -33.93
N ALA A 18 16.36 40.16 -34.57
CA ALA A 18 14.98 40.08 -34.07
C ALA A 18 14.51 38.64 -33.80
N ALA A 19 14.93 37.68 -34.63
CA ALA A 19 14.66 36.26 -34.41
C ALA A 19 15.24 35.72 -33.10
N ALA A 20 16.47 36.12 -32.73
CA ALA A 20 17.09 35.74 -31.46
C ALA A 20 16.37 36.40 -30.29
N TYR A 21 16.06 37.69 -30.42
CA TYR A 21 15.35 38.45 -29.40
C TYR A 21 13.96 37.85 -29.10
N ASN A 22 13.17 37.58 -30.14
CA ASN A 22 11.86 36.97 -29.99
C ASN A 22 11.95 35.57 -29.38
N ALA A 23 12.93 34.75 -29.79
CA ALA A 23 13.14 33.44 -29.18
C ALA A 23 13.48 33.52 -27.68
N PHE A 24 14.25 34.53 -27.24
CA PHE A 24 14.50 34.76 -25.82
C PHE A 24 13.26 35.26 -25.08
N VAL A 25 12.45 36.12 -25.70
CA VAL A 25 11.18 36.59 -25.14
C VAL A 25 10.20 35.43 -25.02
N ASP A 26 10.06 34.60 -26.04
CA ASP A 26 9.20 33.42 -26.04
C ASP A 26 9.65 32.42 -24.97
N ALA A 27 10.96 32.19 -24.83
CA ALA A 27 11.52 31.35 -23.77
C ALA A 27 11.26 31.92 -22.37
N ALA A 28 11.35 33.25 -22.20
CA ALA A 28 11.06 33.91 -20.93
C ALA A 28 9.55 33.88 -20.59
N VAL A 29 8.68 34.04 -21.59
CA VAL A 29 7.23 33.91 -21.44
C VAL A 29 6.85 32.47 -21.10
N ASP A 30 7.47 31.49 -21.76
CA ASP A 30 7.28 30.08 -21.49
C ASP A 30 7.76 29.70 -20.08
N LEU A 31 8.96 30.14 -19.68
CA LEU A 31 9.47 29.95 -18.32
C LEU A 31 8.54 30.59 -17.28
N ARG A 32 8.06 31.81 -17.52
CA ARG A 32 7.14 32.50 -16.61
C ARG A 32 5.76 31.81 -16.56
N ARG A 33 5.30 31.23 -17.66
CA ARG A 33 4.09 30.37 -17.70
C ARG A 33 4.30 29.11 -16.89
N ARG A 34 5.47 28.46 -17.01
CA ARG A 34 5.85 27.32 -16.19
C ARG A 34 5.97 27.69 -14.72
N GLU A 35 6.50 28.86 -14.37
CA GLU A 35 6.60 29.37 -13.00
C GLU A 35 5.22 29.69 -12.41
N ARG A 36 4.31 30.27 -13.21
CA ARG A 36 2.92 30.48 -12.81
C ARG A 36 2.18 29.16 -12.62
N ASN A 37 2.46 28.16 -13.45
CA ASN A 37 1.95 26.80 -13.29
C ASN A 37 2.67 26.02 -12.18
N SER A 38 3.92 26.35 -11.84
CA SER A 38 4.68 25.70 -10.74
C SER A 38 4.34 26.29 -9.38
N ASN A 39 3.75 27.49 -9.32
CA ASN A 39 3.03 27.96 -8.13
C ASN A 39 1.61 27.37 -8.04
N ALA A 40 1.20 26.55 -9.01
CA ALA A 40 -0.01 25.75 -9.01
C ALA A 40 0.29 24.23 -9.03
N GLY A 41 1.41 23.81 -8.44
CA GLY A 41 1.71 22.41 -8.22
C GLY A 41 3.19 22.19 -7.89
N PRO A 42 3.54 21.36 -6.89
CA PRO A 42 4.93 21.10 -6.56
C PRO A 42 5.68 20.56 -7.79
N ALA A 43 6.98 20.86 -7.87
CA ALA A 43 7.94 20.14 -8.72
C ALA A 43 7.56 18.66 -8.74
N LEU A 44 7.46 18.03 -9.92
CA LEU A 44 7.18 16.59 -10.10
C LEU A 44 7.64 15.82 -8.87
N GLU A 45 6.73 15.66 -7.90
CA GLU A 45 6.98 14.74 -6.82
C GLU A 45 7.13 13.42 -7.55
N PRO A 46 8.23 12.67 -7.36
CA PRO A 46 8.37 11.37 -8.00
C PRO A 46 7.08 10.63 -7.69
N ALA A 47 6.30 10.32 -8.74
CA ALA A 47 4.89 9.92 -8.69
C ALA A 47 4.56 9.39 -7.30
N GLN A 48 3.86 10.20 -6.48
CA GLN A 48 3.52 9.88 -5.09
C GLN A 48 3.25 8.38 -5.02
N ARG A 49 4.21 7.62 -4.47
CA ARG A 49 4.25 6.17 -4.65
C ARG A 49 2.91 5.64 -4.13
N GLY A 50 2.12 5.04 -5.01
CA GLY A 50 0.80 4.51 -4.66
C GLY A 50 -0.41 5.26 -5.18
N ILE A 51 -0.30 6.35 -5.96
CA ILE A 51 -1.47 6.91 -6.66
C ILE A 51 -1.66 6.24 -8.02
N VAL A 52 -2.87 5.75 -8.27
CA VAL A 52 -3.29 5.08 -9.51
C VAL A 52 -4.54 5.73 -10.10
N LEU A 53 -4.78 5.51 -11.39
CA LEU A 53 -6.05 5.86 -12.03
C LEU A 53 -6.99 4.66 -11.96
N VAL A 54 -8.22 4.89 -11.55
CA VAL A 54 -9.24 3.85 -11.35
C VAL A 54 -10.55 4.31 -11.96
N ARG A 55 -11.19 3.41 -12.72
CA ARG A 55 -12.54 3.63 -13.24
C ARG A 55 -13.54 3.11 -12.21
N ASN A 56 -14.53 3.93 -11.89
CA ASN A 56 -15.65 3.51 -11.07
C ASN A 56 -16.67 2.75 -11.92
N ASP A 57 -16.79 1.44 -11.70
CA ASP A 57 -17.76 0.56 -12.37
C ASP A 57 -19.03 0.34 -11.55
N SER A 58 -19.19 1.02 -10.41
CA SER A 58 -20.44 1.05 -9.66
C SER A 58 -21.45 2.04 -10.24
N ASP A 59 -22.70 1.92 -9.78
CA ASP A 59 -23.81 2.81 -10.20
C ASP A 59 -23.85 4.14 -9.41
N ASP A 60 -23.02 4.29 -8.37
CA ASP A 60 -23.02 5.46 -7.49
C ASP A 60 -21.79 6.37 -7.69
N GLU A 61 -21.93 7.66 -7.38
CA GLU A 61 -20.79 8.57 -7.29
C GLU A 61 -20.00 8.29 -6.00
N ILE A 62 -18.69 8.13 -6.14
CA ILE A 62 -17.81 7.80 -5.02
C ILE A 62 -17.19 9.07 -4.49
N GLU A 63 -17.45 9.35 -3.22
CA GLU A 63 -16.96 10.53 -2.51
C GLU A 63 -15.45 10.46 -2.24
N PRO A 64 -14.78 11.61 -2.04
CA PRO A 64 -13.39 11.63 -1.62
C PRO A 64 -13.18 10.87 -0.31
N TYR A 65 -12.08 10.14 -0.22
CA TYR A 65 -11.64 9.36 0.94
C TYR A 65 -12.52 8.15 1.29
N HIS A 66 -13.40 7.77 0.36
CA HIS A 66 -14.14 6.51 0.36
C HIS A 66 -13.39 5.44 -0.42
N ALA A 67 -13.68 4.19 -0.10
CA ALA A 67 -13.05 3.00 -0.63
C ALA A 67 -13.84 2.38 -1.79
N LEU A 68 -13.11 1.76 -2.72
CA LEU A 68 -13.64 0.93 -3.79
C LEU A 68 -12.83 -0.36 -3.91
N ALA A 69 -13.51 -1.50 -4.01
CA ALA A 69 -12.89 -2.81 -4.22
C ALA A 69 -12.36 -2.91 -5.65
N ILE A 70 -11.10 -3.32 -5.82
CA ILE A 70 -10.48 -3.48 -7.14
C ILE A 70 -11.04 -4.75 -7.80
N THR A 71 -11.62 -4.59 -8.98
CA THR A 71 -12.17 -5.71 -9.77
C THR A 71 -11.21 -6.20 -10.84
N GLY A 72 -10.28 -5.35 -11.28
CA GLY A 72 -9.31 -5.73 -12.30
C GLY A 72 -8.66 -4.55 -13.00
N VAL A 73 -8.45 -4.71 -14.31
CA VAL A 73 -7.78 -3.75 -15.18
C VAL A 73 -8.70 -3.37 -16.34
N LEU A 74 -8.65 -2.10 -16.76
CA LEU A 74 -9.49 -1.60 -17.83
C LEU A 74 -9.16 -2.22 -19.20
N VAL A 75 -7.88 -2.50 -19.43
CA VAL A 75 -7.37 -3.05 -20.69
C VAL A 75 -6.62 -4.32 -20.36
N LEU A 76 -7.03 -5.44 -20.97
CA LEU A 76 -6.30 -6.70 -20.93
C LEU A 76 -5.33 -6.77 -22.12
N PRO A 77 -4.15 -7.39 -21.99
CA PRO A 77 -3.18 -7.51 -23.06
C PRO A 77 -3.51 -8.67 -24.02
N ASP A 78 -4.72 -8.68 -24.59
CA ASP A 78 -5.19 -9.78 -25.45
C ASP A 78 -4.74 -9.64 -26.92
N SER A 79 -4.10 -8.54 -27.27
CA SER A 79 -3.51 -8.26 -28.59
C SER A 79 -2.25 -7.40 -28.49
N GLU A 80 -1.39 -7.39 -29.52
CA GLU A 80 -0.16 -6.58 -29.55
C GLU A 80 -0.42 -5.07 -29.35
N ASP A 81 -1.52 -4.54 -29.91
CA ASP A 81 -1.91 -3.13 -29.74
C ASP A 81 -2.36 -2.82 -28.30
N GLN A 82 -3.02 -3.80 -27.65
CA GLN A 82 -3.46 -3.69 -26.25
C GLN A 82 -2.31 -3.88 -25.28
N GLU A 83 -1.33 -4.74 -25.58
CA GLU A 83 -0.10 -4.93 -24.80
C GLU A 83 0.70 -3.62 -24.73
N ARG A 84 0.84 -2.91 -25.85
CA ARG A 84 1.47 -1.58 -25.88
C ARG A 84 0.71 -0.56 -25.00
N THR A 85 -0.61 -0.61 -25.01
CA THR A 85 -1.45 0.24 -24.16
C THR A 85 -1.28 -0.13 -22.69
N PHE A 86 -1.26 -1.42 -22.39
CA PHE A 86 -1.08 -1.99 -21.06
C PHE A 86 0.26 -1.59 -20.42
N HIS A 87 1.34 -1.57 -21.22
CA HIS A 87 2.64 -1.08 -20.76
C HIS A 87 2.66 0.42 -20.47
N SER A 88 1.86 1.20 -21.19
CA SER A 88 1.94 2.66 -21.12
C SER A 88 1.11 3.24 -19.98
N ARG A 89 -0.14 2.78 -19.82
CA ARG A 89 -1.13 3.28 -18.85
C ARG A 89 -2.30 2.28 -18.73
N THR A 90 -2.28 1.40 -17.74
CA THR A 90 -3.47 0.59 -17.41
C THR A 90 -4.14 1.16 -16.16
N PRO A 91 -5.27 1.86 -16.29
CA PRO A 91 -6.08 2.16 -15.12
C PRO A 91 -6.74 0.87 -14.60
N LEU A 92 -6.93 0.80 -13.29
CA LEU A 92 -7.68 -0.27 -12.65
C LEU A 92 -9.19 -0.05 -12.83
N THR A 93 -9.97 -1.10 -12.67
CA THR A 93 -11.42 -1.03 -12.50
C THR A 93 -11.75 -1.35 -11.05
N ALA A 94 -12.76 -0.68 -10.50
CA ALA A 94 -13.19 -0.89 -9.13
C ALA A 94 -14.69 -0.63 -8.95
N GLU A 95 -15.30 -1.30 -7.98
CA GLU A 95 -16.73 -1.21 -7.67
C GLU A 95 -16.96 -1.15 -6.15
N ILE A 96 -18.21 -0.95 -5.72
CA ILE A 96 -18.59 -1.05 -4.30
C ILE A 96 -18.36 -2.50 -3.87
N ALA A 97 -17.70 -2.69 -2.72
CA ALA A 97 -17.34 -4.02 -2.26
C ALA A 97 -18.57 -4.93 -2.15
N THR A 98 -18.39 -6.19 -2.48
CA THR A 98 -19.37 -7.27 -2.27
C THR A 98 -18.83 -8.27 -1.26
N GLU A 99 -19.65 -9.25 -0.84
CA GLU A 99 -19.16 -10.32 0.05
C GLU A 99 -18.02 -11.16 -0.56
N GLU A 100 -17.91 -11.17 -1.89
CA GLU A 100 -16.86 -11.87 -2.64
C GLU A 100 -15.59 -11.01 -2.82
N SER A 101 -15.66 -9.72 -2.50
CA SER A 101 -14.53 -8.79 -2.66
C SER A 101 -13.47 -9.03 -1.57
N PRO A 102 -12.18 -9.18 -1.93
CA PRO A 102 -11.13 -9.32 -0.93
C PRO A 102 -10.98 -8.01 -0.11
N SER A 103 -11.03 -8.11 1.21
CA SER A 103 -11.04 -6.95 2.13
C SER A 103 -9.79 -6.05 2.07
N LEU A 104 -8.69 -6.53 1.47
CA LEU A 104 -7.42 -5.80 1.32
C LEU A 104 -7.10 -5.43 -0.14
N SER A 105 -8.01 -5.71 -1.07
CA SER A 105 -7.86 -5.39 -2.50
C SER A 105 -8.74 -4.20 -2.85
N PHE A 106 -8.36 -3.02 -2.41
CA PHE A 106 -9.16 -1.81 -2.61
C PHE A 106 -8.28 -0.56 -2.78
N VAL A 107 -8.91 0.53 -3.21
CA VAL A 107 -8.30 1.86 -3.34
C VAL A 107 -9.13 2.91 -2.62
N LEU A 108 -8.52 4.04 -2.27
CA LEU A 108 -9.23 5.21 -1.73
C LEU A 108 -9.31 6.35 -2.74
N ALA A 109 -10.51 6.86 -3.01
CA ALA A 109 -10.71 7.99 -3.93
C ALA A 109 -10.11 9.29 -3.37
N LEU A 110 -9.44 10.10 -4.19
CA LEU A 110 -8.92 11.42 -3.80
C LEU A 110 -9.82 12.58 -4.21
N GLN A 111 -10.83 12.29 -5.01
CA GLN A 111 -11.75 13.24 -5.62
C GLN A 111 -13.06 12.49 -5.92
N PRO A 112 -14.20 13.18 -6.12
CA PRO A 112 -15.42 12.52 -6.53
C PRO A 112 -15.23 11.77 -7.85
N ILE A 113 -15.76 10.54 -7.96
CA ILE A 113 -15.68 9.71 -9.16
C ILE A 113 -17.06 9.23 -9.55
N LYS A 114 -17.59 9.74 -10.67
CA LYS A 114 -18.90 9.33 -11.20
C LYS A 114 -18.87 7.91 -11.78
N PRO A 115 -20.03 7.26 -11.90
CA PRO A 115 -20.16 6.01 -12.65
C PRO A 115 -19.54 6.10 -14.04
N GLY A 116 -18.64 5.17 -14.37
CA GLY A 116 -17.91 5.08 -15.63
C GLY A 116 -16.72 6.03 -15.80
N ASP A 117 -16.50 6.97 -14.88
CA ASP A 117 -15.41 7.95 -14.97
C ASP A 117 -14.11 7.44 -14.33
N LEU A 118 -12.98 7.99 -14.79
CA LEU A 118 -11.65 7.74 -14.23
C LEU A 118 -11.30 8.77 -13.15
N GLY A 119 -10.95 8.30 -11.97
CA GLY A 119 -10.48 9.12 -10.86
C GLY A 119 -9.08 8.74 -10.37
N ARG A 120 -8.48 9.65 -9.59
CA ARG A 120 -7.22 9.39 -8.89
C ARG A 120 -7.53 8.72 -7.55
N CYS A 121 -6.88 7.60 -7.28
CA CYS A 121 -7.04 6.87 -6.03
C CYS A 121 -5.68 6.51 -5.41
N VAL A 122 -5.66 6.33 -4.09
CA VAL A 122 -4.51 5.82 -3.33
C VAL A 122 -4.64 4.31 -3.19
N LEU A 123 -3.59 3.59 -3.61
CA LEU A 123 -3.42 2.15 -3.50
C LEU A 123 -2.45 1.76 -2.38
N THR A 124 -1.44 2.60 -2.10
CA THR A 124 -0.47 2.35 -1.03
C THR A 124 0.10 3.66 -0.47
N GLY A 125 0.51 3.64 0.80
CA GLY A 125 1.08 4.77 1.53
C GLY A 125 0.19 5.23 2.68
N VAL A 126 0.63 6.27 3.38
CA VAL A 126 -0.16 6.88 4.46
C VAL A 126 -1.14 7.89 3.86
N THR A 127 -2.43 7.77 4.17
CA THR A 127 -3.48 8.65 3.62
C THR A 127 -4.60 8.89 4.63
N PRO A 128 -5.25 10.07 4.62
CA PRO A 128 -6.53 10.25 5.30
C PRO A 128 -7.62 9.38 4.66
N ALA A 129 -8.56 8.92 5.48
CA ALA A 129 -9.71 8.12 5.09
C ALA A 129 -10.94 8.46 5.95
N ARG A 130 -12.14 8.21 5.42
CA ARG A 130 -13.35 8.12 6.25
C ARG A 130 -13.45 6.70 6.80
N VAL A 131 -13.59 6.60 8.11
CA VAL A 131 -13.69 5.31 8.82
C VAL A 131 -14.86 5.37 9.79
N PHE A 132 -15.74 4.39 9.75
CA PHE A 132 -16.80 4.19 10.71
C PHE A 132 -16.22 3.50 11.96
N ILE A 133 -16.01 4.27 13.02
CA ILE A 133 -15.48 3.80 14.29
C ILE A 133 -16.58 3.11 15.09
N THR A 134 -16.49 1.78 15.18
CA THR A 134 -17.38 0.95 16.00
C THR A 134 -16.94 0.93 17.46
N ASN A 135 -15.63 0.90 17.70
CA ASN A 135 -15.04 0.96 19.04
C ASN A 135 -13.80 1.88 19.06
N GLU A 136 -13.76 2.77 20.05
CA GLU A 136 -12.65 3.73 20.23
C GLU A 136 -11.30 3.04 20.48
N THR A 137 -11.28 1.81 20.97
CA THR A 137 -10.02 1.08 21.17
C THR A 137 -9.46 0.43 19.90
N ASP A 138 -10.23 0.40 18.81
CA ASP A 138 -9.78 -0.27 17.58
C ASP A 138 -8.60 0.45 16.95
N THR A 139 -7.53 -0.28 16.66
CA THR A 139 -6.32 0.25 16.02
C THR A 139 -6.21 -0.14 14.55
N THR A 140 -7.23 -0.79 14.00
CA THR A 140 -7.27 -1.28 12.63
C THR A 140 -8.65 -1.09 11.99
N CYS A 141 -8.71 -1.15 10.67
CA CYS A 141 -9.95 -1.14 9.90
C CYS A 141 -9.89 -2.12 8.73
N GLU A 142 -11.04 -2.33 8.09
CA GLU A 142 -11.20 -3.11 6.87
C GLU A 142 -12.33 -2.57 5.99
N LEU A 143 -12.34 -2.97 4.72
CA LEU A 143 -13.45 -2.70 3.81
C LEU A 143 -14.56 -3.71 4.07
N ALA A 144 -15.77 -3.21 4.35
CA ALA A 144 -16.96 -4.03 4.54
C ALA A 144 -17.75 -4.16 3.22
N PRO A 145 -18.46 -5.29 3.00
CA PRO A 145 -19.38 -5.43 1.86
C PRO A 145 -20.45 -4.35 1.86
N GLU A 146 -20.84 -3.92 0.66
CA GLU A 146 -21.87 -2.90 0.37
C GLU A 146 -21.59 -1.52 0.96
N GLU A 147 -20.38 -1.31 1.51
CA GLU A 147 -19.97 -0.07 2.14
C GLU A 147 -18.86 0.61 1.34
N THR A 148 -18.88 1.95 1.37
CA THR A 148 -17.81 2.78 0.79
C THR A 148 -16.93 3.42 1.86
N VAL A 149 -17.32 3.31 3.14
CA VAL A 149 -16.55 3.76 4.29
C VAL A 149 -15.91 2.55 4.94
N LEU A 150 -14.65 2.65 5.35
CA LEU A 150 -13.97 1.56 6.05
C LEU A 150 -14.58 1.38 7.44
N ALA A 151 -14.68 0.16 7.94
CA ALA A 151 -15.16 -0.12 9.29
C ALA A 151 -13.99 -0.36 10.25
N SER A 152 -14.00 0.25 11.43
CA SER A 152 -13.02 -0.10 12.46
C SER A 152 -13.31 -1.50 13.01
N THR A 153 -12.24 -2.23 13.25
CA THR A 153 -12.27 -3.59 13.77
C THR A 153 -11.02 -3.80 14.63
N PRO A 154 -11.08 -4.61 15.69
CA PRO A 154 -9.91 -4.90 16.52
C PRO A 154 -8.82 -5.68 15.76
N MET A 155 -9.15 -6.33 14.62
CA MET A 155 -8.25 -7.23 13.89
C MET A 155 -8.31 -7.07 12.36
N GLY A 156 -8.50 -5.84 11.89
CA GLY A 156 -8.48 -5.51 10.46
C GLY A 156 -7.07 -5.53 9.88
N GLY A 157 -6.95 -5.73 8.58
CA GLY A 157 -5.64 -5.76 7.90
C GLY A 157 -5.03 -4.38 7.62
N ILE A 158 -5.70 -3.28 7.97
CA ILE A 158 -5.26 -1.91 7.71
C ILE A 158 -5.01 -1.18 9.04
N PRO A 159 -3.77 -0.75 9.33
CA PRO A 159 -3.48 0.03 10.53
C PRO A 159 -4.11 1.43 10.51
N ILE A 160 -4.74 1.81 11.62
CA ILE A 160 -5.15 3.19 11.92
C ILE A 160 -4.02 3.85 12.71
N LEU A 161 -3.37 4.87 12.14
CA LEU A 161 -2.28 5.61 12.79
C LEU A 161 -2.82 6.71 13.72
N TRP A 162 -3.96 7.30 13.36
CA TRP A 162 -4.66 8.32 14.12
C TRP A 162 -6.13 8.34 13.74
N LYS A 163 -7.02 8.67 14.68
CA LYS A 163 -8.46 8.87 14.44
C LYS A 163 -9.02 9.96 15.35
N GLU A 164 -10.09 10.62 14.92
CA GLU A 164 -10.87 11.49 15.78
C GLU A 164 -11.48 10.71 16.96
N GLU A 165 -11.69 11.39 18.09
CA GLU A 165 -12.37 10.82 19.25
C GLU A 165 -13.86 10.56 18.96
N GLY A 166 -14.41 9.53 19.60
CA GLY A 166 -15.81 9.13 19.45
C GLY A 166 -16.04 7.99 18.46
N VAL A 167 -17.27 7.47 18.49
CA VAL A 167 -17.79 6.45 17.58
C VAL A 167 -18.54 7.07 16.38
N GLY A 168 -18.82 6.26 15.37
CA GLY A 168 -19.46 6.65 14.11
C GLY A 168 -18.46 7.02 13.01
N GLU A 169 -18.92 7.67 11.95
CA GLU A 169 -18.05 8.09 10.85
C GLU A 169 -17.10 9.21 11.29
N LYS A 170 -15.80 8.94 11.22
CA LYS A 170 -14.72 9.83 11.65
C LYS A 170 -13.66 9.97 10.58
N TRP A 171 -12.87 11.03 10.71
CA TRP A 171 -11.58 11.09 10.04
C TRP A 171 -10.56 10.20 10.73
N ALA A 172 -9.83 9.46 9.92
CA ALA A 172 -8.66 8.71 10.34
C ALA A 172 -7.50 8.92 9.37
N VAL A 173 -6.28 8.70 9.86
CA VAL A 173 -5.09 8.52 9.05
C VAL A 173 -4.73 7.04 9.10
N ILE A 174 -4.66 6.41 7.94
CA ILE A 174 -4.42 4.97 7.81
C ILE A 174 -3.15 4.71 7.00
N GLU A 175 -2.56 3.53 7.19
CA GLU A 175 -1.47 3.03 6.35
C GLU A 175 -2.02 2.03 5.33
N MET A 176 -2.07 2.46 4.07
CA MET A 176 -2.58 1.69 2.93
C MET A 176 -1.49 0.88 2.23
N GLY A 177 -1.94 -0.19 1.59
CA GLY A 177 -1.11 -1.16 0.91
C GLY A 177 -1.07 -2.45 1.72
N GLN A 178 -0.82 -3.54 1.00
CA GLN A 178 -0.63 -4.83 1.64
C GLN A 178 0.50 -4.70 2.67
N PRO A 179 0.30 -5.04 3.96
CA PRO A 179 1.44 -5.29 4.83
C PRO A 179 2.33 -6.26 4.06
N SER A 180 3.64 -5.97 4.01
CA SER A 180 4.50 -6.70 3.09
C SER A 180 4.25 -8.21 3.25
N PRO A 181 4.20 -8.99 2.16
CA PRO A 181 4.08 -10.44 2.25
C PRO A 181 5.21 -11.10 3.08
N GLY A 182 6.14 -10.31 3.64
CA GLY A 182 7.08 -10.71 4.67
C GLY A 182 6.53 -10.71 6.11
N ARG A 183 5.22 -10.54 6.33
CA ARG A 183 4.59 -10.72 7.65
C ARG A 183 3.36 -11.60 7.53
N VAL A 184 3.45 -12.78 8.12
CA VAL A 184 2.33 -13.70 8.28
C VAL A 184 2.03 -13.82 9.78
N THR A 185 0.77 -14.03 10.13
CA THR A 185 0.45 -14.53 11.48
C THR A 185 0.80 -16.01 11.50
N ALA A 186 1.58 -16.45 12.48
CA ALA A 186 2.01 -17.83 12.57
C ALA A 186 1.83 -18.38 13.99
N ILE A 187 1.48 -19.67 14.06
CA ILE A 187 1.60 -20.44 15.29
C ILE A 187 3.03 -20.96 15.37
N LEU A 188 3.73 -20.61 16.43
CA LEU A 188 5.07 -21.13 16.72
C LEU A 188 4.96 -22.48 17.43
N GLY A 189 5.78 -23.44 17.00
CA GLY A 189 5.98 -24.69 17.72
C GLY A 189 7.02 -24.56 18.84
N ALA A 190 7.53 -25.70 19.30
CA ALA A 190 8.46 -25.73 20.42
C ALA A 190 9.79 -25.03 20.08
N ALA A 191 10.33 -24.28 21.06
CA ALA A 191 11.62 -23.64 20.96
C ALA A 191 12.75 -24.68 20.81
N GLN A 192 13.62 -24.48 19.84
CA GLN A 192 14.81 -25.30 19.57
C GLN A 192 16.07 -24.45 19.84
N PRO A 193 17.02 -24.90 20.67
CA PRO A 193 18.23 -24.13 20.94
C PRO A 193 19.13 -24.04 19.70
N ILE A 194 19.80 -22.90 19.51
CA ILE A 194 20.87 -22.76 18.51
C ILE A 194 22.20 -23.14 19.19
N PRO A 195 22.86 -24.26 18.83
CA PRO A 195 23.99 -24.79 19.61
C PRO A 195 25.17 -23.84 19.81
N THR A 196 25.34 -22.88 18.91
CA THR A 196 26.47 -21.93 18.92
C THR A 196 26.13 -20.58 19.53
N GLU A 197 24.89 -20.36 19.97
CA GLU A 197 24.40 -19.04 20.38
C GLU A 197 23.60 -19.12 21.67
N ASN A 198 24.01 -18.34 22.67
CA ASN A 198 23.26 -18.20 23.91
C ASN A 198 22.04 -17.29 23.70
N ASN A 199 20.92 -17.60 24.35
CA ASN A 199 19.67 -16.83 24.32
C ASN A 199 19.04 -16.66 22.92
N ARG A 200 19.29 -17.64 22.05
CA ARG A 200 18.81 -17.69 20.67
C ARG A 200 18.16 -19.04 20.41
N TRP A 201 16.91 -19.00 19.97
CA TRP A 201 16.09 -20.17 19.67
C TRP A 201 15.51 -20.07 18.26
N ARG A 202 15.27 -21.24 17.69
CA ARG A 202 14.53 -21.44 16.45
C ARG A 202 13.17 -22.03 16.76
N TYR A 203 12.17 -21.66 15.97
CA TYR A 203 10.81 -22.15 16.13
C TYR A 203 10.32 -22.66 14.77
N PRO A 204 9.81 -23.91 14.69
CA PRO A 204 8.98 -24.29 13.57
C PRO A 204 7.72 -23.44 13.60
N TRP A 205 7.16 -23.13 12.44
CA TRP A 205 5.98 -22.28 12.35
C TRP A 205 5.08 -22.73 11.22
N VAL A 206 3.79 -22.49 11.42
CA VAL A 206 2.76 -22.64 10.40
C VAL A 206 1.97 -21.34 10.33
N GLU A 207 1.65 -20.90 9.12
CA GLU A 207 0.74 -19.80 8.90
C GLU A 207 -0.59 -20.10 9.56
N ALA A 208 -1.11 -19.09 10.25
CA ALA A 208 -2.29 -19.22 11.06
C ALA A 208 -3.26 -18.07 10.80
N ARG A 209 -4.53 -18.40 10.91
CA ARG A 209 -5.65 -17.45 10.90
C ARG A 209 -6.52 -17.69 12.12
N ILE A 210 -7.34 -16.73 12.48
CA ILE A 210 -8.37 -16.96 13.49
C ILE A 210 -9.49 -17.79 12.88
N ASP A 211 -9.97 -18.77 13.63
CA ASP A 211 -11.19 -19.49 13.30
C ASP A 211 -12.41 -18.60 13.53
N GLY A 212 -13.04 -18.19 12.43
CA GLY A 212 -14.20 -17.32 12.43
C GLY A 212 -15.54 -18.05 12.52
N ASP A 213 -15.56 -19.39 12.51
CA ASP A 213 -16.80 -20.16 12.56
C ASP A 213 -17.36 -20.21 14.00
N PRO A 214 -18.51 -19.55 14.30
CA PRO A 214 -19.09 -19.56 15.63
C PRO A 214 -19.57 -20.94 16.11
N GLY A 215 -19.72 -21.90 15.19
CA GLY A 215 -20.09 -23.29 15.47
C GLY A 215 -18.89 -24.19 15.76
N SER A 216 -17.66 -23.69 15.61
CA SER A 216 -16.43 -24.47 15.78
C SER A 216 -15.95 -24.45 17.24
N ASP A 217 -15.41 -25.60 17.69
CA ASP A 217 -14.75 -25.72 19.00
C ASP A 217 -13.49 -24.85 19.13
N THR A 218 -12.99 -24.34 18.00
CA THR A 218 -11.84 -23.43 17.92
C THR A 218 -12.23 -21.99 17.62
N TYR A 219 -13.50 -21.60 17.68
CA TYR A 219 -13.96 -20.23 17.47
C TYR A 219 -13.11 -19.20 18.23
N LEU A 220 -12.65 -18.16 17.53
CA LEU A 220 -11.75 -17.11 18.00
C LEU A 220 -10.36 -17.58 18.47
N ARG A 221 -9.94 -18.80 18.11
CA ARG A 221 -8.57 -19.29 18.30
C ARG A 221 -7.80 -19.26 16.99
N TYR A 222 -6.48 -19.13 17.10
CA TYR A 222 -5.61 -19.31 15.95
C TYR A 222 -5.60 -20.78 15.53
N VAL A 223 -5.90 -21.03 14.26
CA VAL A 223 -5.84 -22.33 13.59
C VAL A 223 -4.92 -22.25 12.39
N PRO A 224 -4.23 -23.36 12.03
CA PRO A 224 -3.41 -23.39 10.83
C PRO A 224 -4.24 -23.07 9.57
N VAL A 225 -3.66 -22.33 8.65
CA VAL A 225 -4.24 -22.11 7.31
C VAL A 225 -4.05 -23.40 6.50
N PRO A 226 -5.12 -24.01 5.95
CA PRO A 226 -4.99 -25.15 5.05
C PRO A 226 -4.11 -24.77 3.85
N GLU A 227 -3.08 -25.57 3.56
CA GLU A 227 -2.08 -25.30 2.50
C GLU A 227 -1.34 -23.95 2.65
N GLY A 228 -1.38 -23.37 3.86
CA GLY A 228 -0.67 -22.14 4.18
C GLY A 228 0.85 -22.30 4.24
N LEU A 229 1.53 -21.17 4.36
CA LEU A 229 2.98 -21.13 4.47
C LEU A 229 3.45 -21.87 5.73
N THR A 230 4.61 -22.52 5.66
CA THR A 230 5.17 -23.30 6.76
C THR A 230 6.68 -23.35 6.69
N SER A 231 7.33 -23.56 7.83
CA SER A 231 8.76 -23.88 7.88
C SER A 231 9.09 -25.30 7.42
N GLN A 232 8.09 -26.17 7.25
CA GLN A 232 8.31 -27.57 6.86
C GLN A 232 8.57 -27.74 5.37
N LEU A 233 9.38 -28.76 5.03
CA LEU A 233 9.64 -29.16 3.65
C LEU A 233 8.47 -29.98 3.08
N THR A 234 8.26 -29.88 1.77
CA THR A 234 7.18 -30.58 1.04
C THR A 234 7.24 -32.12 1.16
N GLY A 235 8.42 -32.68 1.48
CA GLY A 235 8.63 -34.11 1.72
C GLY A 235 8.63 -34.53 3.19
N GLY A 236 8.29 -33.63 4.11
CA GLY A 236 8.52 -33.80 5.54
C GLY A 236 9.97 -33.48 5.94
N GLY A 237 10.14 -32.99 7.17
CA GLY A 237 11.43 -32.54 7.70
C GLY A 237 11.54 -31.03 7.81
N GLU A 238 12.56 -30.59 8.56
CA GLU A 238 12.80 -29.19 8.90
C GLU A 238 14.05 -28.68 8.18
N ASP A 239 13.93 -27.51 7.54
CA ASP A 239 15.07 -26.75 7.02
C ASP A 239 15.42 -25.64 8.02
N PRO A 240 16.62 -25.66 8.65
CA PRO A 240 17.02 -24.66 9.62
C PRO A 240 16.98 -23.22 9.11
N THR A 241 17.05 -23.01 7.78
CA THR A 241 16.98 -21.68 7.16
C THR A 241 15.55 -21.13 7.06
N ARG A 242 14.54 -22.00 7.23
CA ARG A 242 13.11 -21.65 7.19
C ARG A 242 12.47 -21.48 8.56
N LEU A 243 13.20 -21.81 9.64
CA LEU A 243 12.71 -21.65 11.01
C LEU A 243 12.70 -20.17 11.41
N ALA A 244 11.71 -19.77 12.20
CA ALA A 244 11.69 -18.44 12.79
C ALA A 244 12.78 -18.34 13.86
N ILE A 245 13.47 -17.20 13.95
CA ILE A 245 14.54 -16.96 14.92
C ILE A 245 14.14 -15.77 15.78
N ASN A 246 14.24 -15.91 17.10
CA ASN A 246 14.02 -14.79 18.00
C ASN A 246 15.13 -13.74 17.84
N ARG A 247 14.77 -12.45 17.98
CA ARG A 247 15.75 -11.36 17.85
C ARG A 247 16.78 -11.38 18.99
N PHE A 248 16.31 -11.66 20.21
CA PHE A 248 17.04 -11.91 21.46
C PHE A 248 16.02 -12.03 22.60
N GLU A 249 16.08 -13.07 23.45
CA GLU A 249 15.16 -13.21 24.59
C GLU A 249 15.93 -13.43 25.90
N ALA A 250 15.93 -12.43 26.78
CA ALA A 250 16.59 -12.49 28.08
C ALA A 250 15.79 -13.26 29.16
N HIS A 251 14.56 -13.69 28.89
CA HIS A 251 13.64 -14.22 29.90
C HIS A 251 13.71 -15.75 30.10
N HIS A 252 14.56 -16.45 29.34
CA HIS A 252 14.84 -17.89 29.51
C HIS A 252 16.14 -18.18 30.29
N MET A 253 16.62 -17.25 31.13
CA MET A 253 17.87 -17.38 31.91
C MET A 253 17.84 -18.38 33.09
N ASN A 254 16.90 -19.33 33.14
CA ASN A 254 16.87 -20.32 34.23
C ASN A 254 17.51 -21.65 33.81
N ASN A 255 18.82 -21.73 33.97
CA ASN A 255 19.50 -22.67 34.87
C ASN A 255 21.01 -22.57 34.65
N PHE A 256 21.69 -21.83 35.53
CA PHE A 256 23.08 -22.12 35.85
C PHE A 256 23.13 -23.56 36.36
N ASP A 257 23.91 -24.41 35.68
CA ASP A 257 24.32 -25.70 36.23
C ASP A 257 25.04 -25.46 37.56
N ALA A 258 24.41 -25.89 38.65
CA ALA A 258 25.09 -26.10 39.91
C ALA A 258 26.00 -27.32 39.76
N GLY A 259 27.24 -27.13 39.30
CA GLY A 259 28.21 -28.22 39.24
C GLY A 259 29.46 -28.00 38.40
N SER A 260 30.37 -27.15 38.87
CA SER A 260 31.82 -27.35 38.66
C SER A 260 32.60 -26.50 39.65
N GLY A 261 32.71 -27.05 40.87
CA GLY A 261 33.85 -26.80 41.76
C GLY A 261 34.78 -28.01 41.68
#